data_AF-A0A924LWV8-F1
#
_entry.id   AF-A0A924LWV8-F1
#
_cell.length_a   1.000
_cell.length_b   1.000
_cell.length_c   1.000
_cell.angle_alpha   90.00
_cell.angle_beta   90.00
_cell.angle_gamma   90.00
#
_symmetry.space_group_name_H-M   'P 1'
#
loop_
_entity.id
_entity.type
_entity.pdbx_description
1 polymer ?
#
loop_
_entity_poly.entity_id
_entity_poly.type
_entity_poly.pdbx_seq_one_letter_code
_entity_poly.pdbx_strand_id
1 'polypeptide(L)'
;MTQTVLDSSAFADALEKYYIEASDDYRKVVVGLQAESQQAEIYARYAHLYTTDQLESLASERDAASDPELREGLNRLWFDAAAAVAARDVVQAAQDLTNDRLGYRATWDGEEVSINTIGALIAAEEDFDRREGLYLLACEADEHFAARDLEPTVRATEIRSEVFGLNGEVAIAEASKGIDIAEFSRQVNLTATASADRYAAQVVATVPGMLGRDVTTPSRAHAAYMRSLHQFD
;
A
#
# COMPACT_ATOMS: atom_id res chain seq x y z
N MET A 1 -18.43 28.13 -9.85
CA MET A 1 -19.50 27.11 -9.76
C MET A 1 -19.66 26.81 -8.29
N THR A 2 -20.87 26.92 -7.74
CA THR A 2 -21.12 26.57 -6.33
C THR A 2 -20.87 25.08 -6.17
N GLN A 3 -19.90 24.72 -5.34
CA GLN A 3 -19.54 23.32 -5.09
C GLN A 3 -20.66 22.71 -4.23
N THR A 4 -21.25 21.60 -4.69
CA THR A 4 -22.35 20.95 -3.95
C THR A 4 -21.75 20.15 -2.80
N VAL A 5 -22.03 20.57 -1.57
CA VAL A 5 -21.76 19.79 -0.35
C VAL A 5 -22.86 18.75 -0.19
N LEU A 6 -22.47 17.49 0.00
CA LEU A 6 -23.36 16.35 0.21
C LEU A 6 -23.55 16.11 1.72
N ASP A 7 -24.74 15.63 2.10
CA ASP A 7 -24.92 15.02 3.42
C ASP A 7 -24.13 13.71 3.53
N SER A 8 -23.92 13.22 4.76
CA SER A 8 -23.14 12.01 5.00
C SER A 8 -23.63 10.76 4.26
N SER A 9 -24.93 10.60 4.03
CA SER A 9 -25.49 9.45 3.31
C SER A 9 -25.16 9.53 1.82
N ALA A 10 -25.44 10.67 1.19
CA ALA A 10 -25.14 10.87 -0.23
C ALA A 10 -23.63 10.87 -0.50
N PHE A 11 -22.84 11.37 0.45
CA PHE A 11 -21.38 11.27 0.42
C PHE A 11 -20.92 9.81 0.45
N ALA A 12 -21.44 8.99 1.38
CA ALA A 12 -21.09 7.57 1.47
C ALA A 12 -21.42 6.80 0.17
N ASP A 13 -22.60 7.03 -0.40
CA ASP A 13 -23.01 6.42 -1.67
C ASP A 13 -22.09 6.83 -2.85
N ALA A 14 -21.64 8.09 -2.87
CA ALA A 14 -20.73 8.57 -3.90
C ALA A 14 -19.30 8.03 -3.69
N LEU A 15 -18.85 7.93 -2.44
CA LEU A 15 -17.57 7.36 -2.06
C LEU A 15 -17.47 5.86 -2.40
N GLU A 16 -18.56 5.11 -2.21
CA GLU A 16 -18.62 3.70 -2.62
C GLU A 16 -18.42 3.55 -4.14
N LYS A 17 -19.06 4.39 -4.96
CA LYS A 17 -18.89 4.38 -6.42
C LYS A 17 -17.44 4.67 -6.81
N TYR A 18 -16.82 5.66 -6.18
CA TYR A 18 -15.40 5.95 -6.35
C TYR A 18 -14.54 4.72 -6.05
N TYR A 19 -14.73 4.05 -4.91
CA TYR A 19 -13.94 2.88 -4.54
C TYR A 19 -14.13 1.70 -5.48
N ILE A 20 -15.35 1.46 -5.96
CA ILE A 20 -15.62 0.41 -6.96
C ILE A 20 -14.82 0.70 -8.23
N GLU A 21 -14.86 1.94 -8.72
CA GLU A 21 -14.20 2.34 -9.96
C GLU A 21 -12.67 2.32 -9.84
N ALA A 22 -12.13 2.88 -8.75
CA ALA A 22 -10.69 2.86 -8.45
C ALA A 22 -10.17 1.43 -8.27
N SER A 23 -10.94 0.55 -7.61
CA SER A 23 -10.57 -0.86 -7.42
C SER A 23 -10.62 -1.63 -8.74
N ASP A 24 -11.61 -1.37 -9.61
CA ASP A 24 -11.70 -2.02 -10.91
C ASP A 24 -10.55 -1.60 -11.86
N ASP A 25 -10.14 -0.32 -11.84
CA ASP A 25 -8.95 0.16 -12.54
C ASP A 25 -7.69 -0.58 -12.08
N TYR A 26 -7.44 -0.60 -10.76
CA TYR A 26 -6.29 -1.32 -10.19
C TYR A 26 -6.31 -2.81 -10.57
N ARG A 27 -7.46 -3.46 -10.45
CA ARG A 27 -7.63 -4.87 -10.83
C ARG A 27 -7.29 -5.08 -12.30
N LYS A 28 -7.84 -4.28 -13.22
CA LYS A 28 -7.61 -4.41 -14.67
C LYS A 28 -6.13 -4.31 -15.02
N VAL A 29 -5.42 -3.37 -14.38
CA VAL A 29 -3.97 -3.22 -14.52
C VAL A 29 -3.24 -4.48 -14.04
N VAL A 30 -3.52 -4.94 -12.82
CA VAL A 30 -2.85 -6.09 -12.22
C VAL A 30 -3.05 -7.37 -13.03
N VAL A 31 -4.24 -7.58 -13.60
CA VAL A 31 -4.54 -8.78 -14.41
C VAL A 31 -4.21 -8.61 -15.90
N GLY A 32 -3.59 -7.49 -16.30
CA GLY A 32 -3.18 -7.24 -17.68
C GLY A 32 -4.33 -6.96 -18.67
N LEU A 33 -5.53 -6.65 -18.18
CA LEU A 33 -6.65 -6.18 -19.01
C LEU A 33 -6.51 -4.71 -19.41
N GLN A 34 -5.61 -3.97 -18.76
CA GLN A 34 -5.31 -2.57 -19.01
C GLN A 34 -3.82 -2.33 -18.84
N ALA A 35 -3.22 -1.54 -19.73
CA ALA A 35 -1.77 -1.32 -19.74
C ALA A 35 -1.31 -0.23 -18.74
N GLU A 36 -2.15 0.79 -18.53
CA GLU A 36 -1.87 1.98 -17.72
C GLU A 36 -3.03 2.23 -16.76
N SER A 37 -2.74 2.65 -15.54
CA SER A 37 -3.72 3.05 -14.55
C SER A 37 -4.31 4.44 -14.86
N GLN A 38 -5.60 4.62 -14.52
CA GLN A 38 -6.37 5.86 -14.68
C GLN A 38 -6.80 6.50 -13.34
N GLN A 39 -6.13 6.18 -12.23
CA GLN A 39 -6.48 6.66 -10.88
C GLN A 39 -6.64 8.18 -10.78
N ALA A 40 -5.80 8.97 -11.43
CA ALA A 40 -5.87 10.43 -11.41
C ALA A 40 -7.11 10.95 -12.15
N GLU A 41 -7.50 10.31 -13.25
CA GLU A 41 -8.72 10.65 -13.97
C GLU A 41 -9.97 10.27 -13.16
N ILE A 42 -9.96 9.08 -12.55
CA ILE A 42 -11.02 8.63 -11.63
C ILE A 42 -11.13 9.63 -10.48
N TYR A 43 -10.03 9.94 -9.79
CA TYR A 43 -10.01 10.93 -8.72
C TYR A 43 -10.58 12.28 -9.18
N ALA A 44 -10.21 12.77 -10.37
CA ALA A 44 -10.72 14.02 -10.91
C ALA A 44 -12.25 14.03 -11.11
N ARG A 45 -12.85 12.89 -11.53
CA ARG A 45 -14.31 12.74 -11.61
C ARG A 45 -15.00 12.92 -10.25
N TYR A 46 -14.37 12.43 -9.19
CA TYR A 46 -14.90 12.48 -7.82
C TYR A 46 -14.34 13.63 -6.98
N ALA A 47 -13.54 14.55 -7.55
CA ALA A 47 -12.90 15.65 -6.81
C ALA A 47 -13.88 16.58 -6.07
N HIS A 48 -15.15 16.60 -6.48
CA HIS A 48 -16.22 17.31 -5.78
C HIS A 48 -16.52 16.75 -4.38
N LEU A 49 -16.18 15.49 -4.11
CA LEU A 49 -16.26 14.87 -2.78
C LEU A 49 -15.13 15.33 -1.85
N TYR A 50 -14.01 15.79 -2.40
CA TYR A 50 -12.77 16.02 -1.66
C TYR A 50 -12.48 17.50 -1.53
N THR A 51 -13.34 18.18 -0.76
CA THR A 51 -13.33 19.64 -0.60
C THR A 51 -13.29 20.00 0.87
N THR A 52 -12.74 21.17 1.19
CA THR A 52 -12.73 21.68 2.57
C THR A 52 -14.16 21.82 3.11
N ASP A 53 -15.09 22.36 2.32
CA ASP A 53 -16.50 22.48 2.71
C ASP A 53 -17.15 21.12 3.02
N GLN A 54 -16.82 20.07 2.25
CA GLN A 54 -17.29 18.71 2.52
C GLN A 54 -16.71 18.15 3.83
N LEU A 55 -15.42 18.40 4.12
CA LEU A 55 -14.80 18.00 5.38
C LEU A 55 -15.45 18.69 6.58
N GLU A 56 -15.71 19.98 6.47
CA GLU A 56 -16.37 20.77 7.51
C GLU A 56 -17.80 20.27 7.76
N SER A 57 -18.54 19.90 6.70
CA SER A 57 -19.87 19.31 6.83
C SER A 57 -19.84 17.98 7.57
N LEU A 58 -18.96 17.05 7.16
CA LEU A 58 -18.82 15.74 7.81
C LEU A 58 -18.37 15.88 9.27
N ALA A 59 -17.45 16.81 9.57
CA ALA A 59 -17.02 17.11 10.93
C ALA A 59 -18.18 17.65 11.78
N SER A 60 -18.98 18.57 11.22
CA SER A 60 -20.13 19.16 11.91
C SER A 60 -21.20 18.11 12.22
N GLU A 61 -21.52 17.23 11.27
CA GLU A 61 -22.44 16.11 11.47
C GLU A 61 -21.91 15.14 12.54
N ARG A 62 -20.63 14.78 12.48
CA ARG A 62 -19.96 13.91 13.47
C ARG A 62 -20.08 14.51 14.88
N ASP A 63 -19.74 15.78 15.03
CA ASP A 63 -19.68 16.45 16.34
C ASP A 63 -21.09 16.67 16.93
N ALA A 64 -22.11 16.78 16.09
CA ALA A 64 -23.51 16.85 16.49
C ALA A 64 -24.13 15.47 16.84
N ALA A 65 -23.54 14.37 16.38
CA ALA A 65 -24.07 13.03 16.59
C ALA A 65 -23.97 12.59 18.06
N SER A 66 -25.12 12.37 18.70
CA SER A 66 -25.20 11.86 20.09
C SER A 66 -24.97 10.36 20.19
N ASP A 67 -25.34 9.60 19.14
CA ASP A 67 -25.12 8.16 19.04
C ASP A 67 -23.64 7.85 18.78
N PRO A 68 -22.96 7.08 19.65
CA PRO A 68 -21.56 6.69 19.47
C PRO A 68 -21.28 5.92 18.17
N GLU A 69 -22.19 5.04 17.72
CA GLU A 69 -21.97 4.23 16.51
C GLU A 69 -22.04 5.10 15.26
N LEU A 70 -23.07 5.95 15.16
CA LEU A 70 -23.17 6.95 14.10
C LEU A 70 -21.96 7.90 14.10
N ARG A 71 -21.52 8.37 15.27
CA ARG A 71 -20.35 9.25 15.38
C ARG A 71 -19.08 8.59 14.85
N GLU A 72 -18.87 7.31 15.17
CA GLU A 72 -17.73 6.54 14.65
C GLU A 72 -17.82 6.35 13.12
N GLY A 73 -19.02 6.05 12.59
CA GLY A 73 -19.24 5.97 11.15
C GLY A 73 -18.90 7.29 10.43
N LEU A 74 -19.39 8.41 10.94
CA LEU A 74 -19.09 9.75 10.43
C LEU A 74 -17.61 10.10 10.56
N ASN A 75 -16.96 9.67 11.64
CA ASN A 75 -15.52 9.85 11.82
C ASN A 75 -14.73 9.12 10.72
N ARG A 76 -15.12 7.89 10.35
CA ARG A 76 -14.48 7.15 9.24
C ARG A 76 -14.68 7.86 7.90
N LEU A 77 -15.89 8.33 7.59
CA LEU A 77 -16.16 9.10 6.38
C LEU A 77 -15.31 10.38 6.32
N TRP A 78 -15.18 11.07 7.45
CA TRP A 78 -14.33 12.26 7.56
C TRP A 78 -12.85 11.92 7.30
N PHE A 79 -12.33 10.84 7.89
CA PHE A 79 -10.95 10.40 7.65
C PHE A 79 -10.69 10.03 6.19
N ASP A 80 -11.63 9.36 5.53
CA ASP A 80 -11.54 9.01 4.10
C ASP A 80 -11.55 10.26 3.22
N ALA A 81 -12.47 11.19 3.49
CA ALA A 81 -12.51 12.47 2.78
C ALA A 81 -11.21 13.27 2.99
N ALA A 82 -10.68 13.31 4.21
CA ALA A 82 -9.48 14.05 4.55
C ALA A 82 -8.24 13.46 3.88
N ALA A 83 -8.13 12.13 3.84
CA ALA A 83 -7.07 11.45 3.09
C ALA A 83 -7.13 11.77 1.60
N ALA A 84 -8.33 11.79 1.01
CA ALA A 84 -8.51 12.12 -0.39
C ALA A 84 -8.21 13.60 -0.68
N VAL A 85 -8.60 14.54 0.19
CA VAL A 85 -8.18 15.96 0.09
C VAL A 85 -6.66 16.08 0.08
N ALA A 86 -5.99 15.35 0.97
CA ALA A 86 -4.54 15.38 1.05
C ALA A 86 -3.83 14.76 -0.17
N ALA A 87 -4.49 13.82 -0.86
CA ALA A 87 -3.95 13.16 -2.04
C ALA A 87 -4.02 14.02 -3.32
N ARG A 88 -4.82 15.10 -3.34
CA ARG A 88 -5.11 15.88 -4.54
C ARG A 88 -3.86 16.31 -5.31
N ASP A 89 -2.86 16.80 -4.58
CA ASP A 89 -1.67 17.40 -5.18
C ASP A 89 -0.65 16.34 -5.65
N VAL A 90 -0.81 15.08 -5.22
CA VAL A 90 0.13 13.98 -5.49
C VAL A 90 -0.45 12.87 -6.36
N VAL A 91 -1.78 12.84 -6.57
CA VAL A 91 -2.46 11.74 -7.28
C VAL A 91 -1.94 11.53 -8.70
N GLN A 92 -1.64 12.63 -9.43
CA GLN A 92 -1.07 12.54 -10.78
C GLN A 92 0.35 11.98 -10.74
N ALA A 93 1.21 12.51 -9.87
CA ALA A 93 2.60 12.04 -9.75
C ALA A 93 2.66 10.57 -9.31
N ALA A 94 1.76 10.15 -8.41
CA ALA A 94 1.61 8.76 -8.01
C ALA A 94 1.17 7.87 -9.19
N GLN A 95 0.18 8.30 -9.98
CA GLN A 95 -0.23 7.56 -11.18
C GLN A 95 0.91 7.44 -12.20
N ASP A 96 1.60 8.53 -12.50
CA ASP A 96 2.69 8.54 -13.47
C ASP A 96 3.80 7.57 -13.04
N LEU A 97 4.16 7.56 -11.75
CA LEU A 97 5.14 6.64 -11.20
C LEU A 97 4.65 5.18 -11.24
N THR A 98 3.37 4.92 -10.96
CA THR A 98 2.77 3.60 -11.14
C THR A 98 2.82 3.16 -12.59
N ASN A 99 2.50 4.02 -13.55
CA ASN A 99 2.53 3.69 -14.97
C ASN A 99 3.94 3.43 -15.49
N ASP A 100 4.92 4.20 -15.02
CA ASP A 100 6.33 3.93 -15.32
C ASP A 100 6.79 2.57 -14.79
N ARG A 101 6.37 2.18 -13.58
CA ARG A 101 6.63 0.85 -13.02
C ARG A 101 5.98 -0.27 -13.85
N LEU A 102 4.73 -0.08 -14.27
CA LEU A 102 4.03 -1.04 -15.13
C LEU A 102 4.71 -1.19 -16.50
N GLY A 103 5.24 -0.09 -17.05
CA GLY A 103 5.98 -0.04 -18.29
C GLY A 103 7.41 -0.59 -18.21
N TYR A 104 8.00 -0.63 -17.02
CA TYR A 104 9.39 -1.04 -16.84
C TYR A 104 9.64 -2.49 -17.28
N ARG A 105 10.75 -2.69 -18.01
CA ARG A 105 11.22 -3.99 -18.45
C ARG A 105 12.68 -4.18 -18.05
N ALA A 106 13.00 -5.37 -17.57
CA ALA A 106 14.35 -5.81 -17.32
C ALA A 106 14.69 -6.95 -18.28
N THR A 107 15.96 -7.09 -18.66
CA THR A 107 16.41 -8.22 -19.47
C THR A 107 16.81 -9.39 -18.57
N TRP A 108 16.20 -10.55 -18.77
CA TRP A 108 16.58 -11.81 -18.12
C TRP A 108 16.72 -12.91 -19.17
N ASP A 109 17.89 -13.57 -19.23
CA ASP A 109 18.21 -14.59 -20.25
C ASP A 109 17.95 -14.16 -21.71
N GLY A 110 18.10 -12.86 -22.00
CA GLY A 110 17.87 -12.29 -23.33
C GLY A 110 16.40 -11.99 -23.65
N GLU A 111 15.48 -12.19 -22.71
CA GLU A 111 14.07 -11.82 -22.82
C GLU A 111 13.75 -10.60 -21.96
N GLU A 112 12.84 -9.75 -22.44
CA GLU A 112 12.32 -8.62 -21.69
C GLU A 112 11.21 -9.07 -20.75
N VAL A 113 11.45 -8.98 -19.44
CA VAL A 113 10.50 -9.35 -18.39
C VAL A 113 9.97 -8.12 -17.67
N SER A 114 8.68 -8.13 -17.32
CA SER A 114 8.09 -7.10 -16.46
C SER A 114 8.49 -7.35 -15.00
N ILE A 115 8.78 -6.29 -14.25
CA ILE A 115 9.07 -6.40 -12.81
C ILE A 115 7.94 -7.07 -12.02
N ASN A 116 6.69 -6.90 -12.46
CA ASN A 116 5.52 -7.53 -11.85
C ASN A 116 5.53 -9.06 -11.98
N THR A 117 6.26 -9.60 -12.96
CA THR A 117 6.36 -11.04 -13.19
C THR A 117 7.54 -11.68 -12.47
N ILE A 118 8.53 -10.89 -12.03
CA ILE A 118 9.76 -11.41 -11.41
C ILE A 118 9.44 -12.25 -10.17
N GLY A 119 8.52 -11.83 -9.31
CA GLY A 119 8.12 -12.61 -8.14
C GLY A 119 7.56 -14.00 -8.48
N ALA A 120 6.80 -14.10 -9.56
CA ALA A 120 6.28 -15.38 -10.06
C ALA A 120 7.37 -16.24 -10.70
N LEU A 121 8.29 -15.62 -11.45
CA LEU A 121 9.47 -16.29 -12.00
C LEU A 121 10.35 -16.88 -10.89
N ILE A 122 10.63 -16.11 -9.83
CA ILE A 122 11.38 -16.57 -8.66
C ILE A 122 10.66 -17.75 -7.99
N ALA A 123 9.33 -17.69 -7.85
CA ALA A 123 8.55 -18.75 -7.21
C ALA A 123 8.56 -20.07 -8.01
N ALA A 124 8.69 -19.99 -9.33
CA ALA A 124 8.73 -21.14 -10.24
C ALA A 124 10.14 -21.66 -10.55
N GLU A 125 11.18 -20.87 -10.25
CA GLU A 125 12.57 -21.22 -10.53
C GLU A 125 13.14 -22.17 -9.47
N GLU A 126 13.55 -23.36 -9.89
CA GLU A 126 14.11 -24.42 -9.03
C GLU A 126 15.59 -24.22 -8.75
N ASP A 127 16.32 -23.55 -9.64
CA ASP A 127 17.75 -23.29 -9.48
C ASP A 127 18.02 -22.16 -8.46
N PHE A 128 18.94 -22.44 -7.54
CA PHE A 128 19.28 -21.50 -6.47
C PHE A 128 19.86 -20.19 -6.99
N ASP A 129 20.89 -20.27 -7.84
CA ASP A 129 21.65 -19.11 -8.27
C ASP A 129 20.82 -18.28 -9.28
N ARG A 130 19.94 -18.92 -10.06
CA ARG A 130 18.98 -18.23 -10.93
C ARG A 130 17.93 -17.44 -10.14
N ARG A 131 17.42 -17.98 -9.03
CA ARG A 131 16.54 -17.21 -8.12
C ARG A 131 17.22 -15.97 -7.57
N GLU A 132 18.49 -16.08 -7.17
CA GLU A 132 19.27 -14.94 -6.71
C GLU A 132 19.43 -13.89 -7.81
N GLY A 133 19.73 -14.31 -9.04
CA GLY A 133 19.81 -13.40 -10.20
C GLY A 133 18.51 -12.67 -10.50
N LEU A 134 17.37 -13.38 -10.48
CA LEU A 134 16.04 -12.76 -10.62
C LEU A 134 15.73 -11.78 -9.49
N TYR A 135 16.15 -12.08 -8.26
CA TYR A 135 15.96 -11.17 -7.14
C TYR A 135 16.81 -9.90 -7.25
N LEU A 136 18.04 -10.01 -7.75
CA LEU A 136 18.85 -8.82 -8.05
C LEU A 136 18.18 -7.91 -9.07
N LEU A 137 17.53 -8.45 -10.11
CA LEU A 137 16.75 -7.64 -11.05
C LEU A 137 15.59 -6.91 -10.36
N ALA A 138 14.91 -7.55 -9.40
CA ALA A 138 13.89 -6.88 -8.60
C ALA A 138 14.49 -5.74 -7.75
N CYS A 139 15.65 -5.95 -7.14
CA CYS A 139 16.35 -4.92 -6.37
C CYS A 139 16.80 -3.74 -7.23
N GLU A 140 17.30 -3.98 -8.45
CA GLU A 140 17.68 -2.93 -9.40
C GLU A 140 16.47 -2.08 -9.81
N ALA A 141 15.32 -2.73 -10.06
CA ALA A 141 14.08 -2.03 -10.33
C ALA A 141 13.60 -1.21 -9.12
N ASP A 142 13.65 -1.78 -7.91
CA ASP A 142 13.30 -1.06 -6.68
C ASP A 142 14.20 0.18 -6.50
N GLU A 143 15.51 0.04 -6.70
CA GLU A 143 16.47 1.15 -6.63
C GLU A 143 16.17 2.23 -7.67
N HIS A 144 15.83 1.84 -8.91
CA HIS A 144 15.45 2.76 -9.98
C HIS A 144 14.28 3.67 -9.60
N PHE A 145 13.30 3.15 -8.85
CA PHE A 145 12.10 3.90 -8.46
C PHE A 145 12.19 4.53 -7.06
N ALA A 146 13.03 4.03 -6.16
CA ALA A 146 13.08 4.47 -4.76
C ALA A 146 13.32 5.99 -4.61
N ALA A 147 14.21 6.57 -5.43
CA ALA A 147 14.46 8.01 -5.40
C ALA A 147 13.25 8.83 -5.88
N ARG A 148 12.46 8.27 -6.79
CA ARG A 148 11.28 8.92 -7.40
C ARG A 148 10.03 8.81 -6.51
N ASP A 149 9.95 7.81 -5.64
CA ASP A 149 8.89 7.69 -4.63
C ASP A 149 9.00 8.74 -3.53
N LEU A 150 10.23 9.16 -3.20
CA LEU A 150 10.49 9.91 -1.97
C LEU A 150 9.77 11.26 -1.95
N GLU A 151 9.88 12.03 -3.04
CA GLU A 151 9.28 13.38 -3.12
C GLU A 151 7.75 13.35 -3.03
N PRO A 152 7.02 12.55 -3.84
CA PRO A 152 5.56 12.42 -3.69
C PRO A 152 5.15 11.92 -2.31
N THR A 153 5.92 11.00 -1.71
CA THR A 153 5.62 10.45 -0.38
C THR A 153 5.76 11.50 0.71
N VAL A 154 6.88 12.23 0.73
CA VAL A 154 7.12 13.32 1.70
C VAL A 154 6.04 14.39 1.55
N ARG A 155 5.75 14.81 0.31
CA ARG A 155 4.70 15.80 0.04
C ARG A 155 3.34 15.33 0.50
N ALA A 156 2.99 14.06 0.27
CA ALA A 156 1.72 13.49 0.73
C ALA A 156 1.62 13.51 2.26
N THR A 157 2.70 13.16 2.98
CA THR A 157 2.74 13.19 4.44
C THR A 157 2.65 14.60 5.01
N GLU A 158 3.29 15.59 4.38
CA GLU A 158 3.18 17.00 4.77
C GLU A 158 1.72 17.49 4.64
N ILE A 159 1.11 17.28 3.47
CA ILE A 159 -0.28 17.69 3.24
C ILE A 159 -1.23 16.97 4.20
N ARG A 160 -1.02 15.66 4.42
CA ARG A 160 -1.84 14.91 5.40
C ARG A 160 -1.71 15.52 6.79
N SER A 161 -0.49 15.81 7.24
CA SER A 161 -0.27 16.42 8.56
C SER A 161 -1.00 17.78 8.69
N GLU A 162 -0.99 18.59 7.64
CA GLU A 162 -1.73 19.86 7.57
C GLU A 162 -3.26 19.65 7.60
N VAL A 163 -3.79 18.75 6.77
CA VAL A 163 -5.24 18.48 6.64
C VAL A 163 -5.80 17.89 7.94
N PHE A 164 -5.07 16.97 8.57
CA PHE A 164 -5.49 16.34 9.82
C PHE A 164 -5.19 17.20 11.05
N GLY A 165 -4.33 18.22 10.95
CA GLY A 165 -3.84 18.98 12.11
C GLY A 165 -3.05 18.12 13.09
N LEU A 166 -2.40 17.05 12.61
CA LEU A 166 -1.70 16.05 13.40
C LEU A 166 -0.25 15.94 12.95
N ASN A 167 0.67 15.72 13.89
CA ASN A 167 2.10 15.73 13.61
C ASN A 167 2.56 14.37 13.05
N GLY A 168 2.42 14.18 11.74
CA GLY A 168 2.91 13.01 11.02
C GLY A 168 1.99 11.78 11.07
N GLU A 169 2.38 10.76 10.32
CA GLU A 169 1.55 9.57 10.09
C GLU A 169 1.24 8.75 11.34
N VAL A 170 2.13 8.76 12.35
CA VAL A 170 1.88 8.06 13.62
C VAL A 170 0.69 8.69 14.34
N ALA A 171 0.68 10.01 14.50
CA ALA A 171 -0.43 10.70 15.16
C ALA A 171 -1.75 10.53 14.39
N ILE A 172 -1.70 10.56 13.05
CA ILE A 172 -2.87 10.28 12.19
C ILE A 172 -3.38 8.86 12.41
N ALA A 173 -2.48 7.86 12.43
CA ALA A 173 -2.84 6.46 12.64
C ALA A 173 -3.44 6.23 14.04
N GLU A 174 -2.86 6.82 15.09
CA GLU A 174 -3.39 6.74 16.46
C GLU A 174 -4.80 7.35 16.56
N ALA A 175 -5.01 8.53 15.97
CA ALA A 175 -6.31 9.19 15.96
C ALA A 175 -7.36 8.41 15.14
N SER A 176 -6.96 7.82 14.00
CA SER A 176 -7.84 7.05 13.13
C SER A 176 -8.21 5.68 13.69
N LYS A 177 -7.26 5.00 14.36
CA LYS A 177 -7.42 3.62 14.82
C LYS A 177 -7.75 3.50 16.31
N GLY A 178 -7.59 4.57 17.09
CA GLY A 178 -7.79 4.55 18.53
C GLY A 178 -6.82 3.62 19.26
N ILE A 179 -5.61 3.43 18.73
CA ILE A 179 -4.56 2.58 19.29
C ILE A 179 -3.36 3.42 19.71
N ASP A 180 -2.67 3.01 20.78
CA ASP A 180 -1.37 3.55 21.15
C ASP A 180 -0.29 2.80 20.35
N ILE A 181 0.28 3.47 19.34
CA ILE A 181 1.26 2.85 18.43
C ILE A 181 2.57 2.57 19.15
N ALA A 182 2.96 3.42 20.10
CA ALA A 182 4.20 3.24 20.85
C ALA A 182 4.13 1.99 21.74
N GLU A 183 3.02 1.82 22.47
CA GLU A 183 2.76 0.62 23.27
C GLU A 183 2.63 -0.63 22.40
N PHE A 184 1.90 -0.55 21.28
CA PHE A 184 1.80 -1.65 20.34
C PHE A 184 3.18 -2.08 19.81
N SER A 185 4.01 -1.13 19.38
CA SER A 185 5.37 -1.38 18.90
C SER A 185 6.23 -2.03 19.99
N ARG A 186 6.12 -1.58 21.24
CA ARG A 186 6.82 -2.18 22.38
C ARG A 186 6.43 -3.64 22.57
N GLN A 187 5.15 -3.97 22.52
CA GLN A 187 4.65 -5.35 22.67
C GLN A 187 5.12 -6.26 21.53
N VAL A 188 5.11 -5.76 20.29
CA VAL A 188 5.66 -6.46 19.13
C VAL A 188 7.14 -6.77 19.34
N ASN A 189 7.95 -5.80 19.77
CA ASN A 189 9.38 -5.98 20.01
C ASN A 189 9.69 -6.97 21.14
N LEU A 190 8.91 -6.94 22.22
CA LEU A 190 9.05 -7.92 23.32
C LEU A 190 8.74 -9.34 22.84
N THR A 191 7.65 -9.50 22.08
CA THR A 191 7.24 -10.81 21.54
C THR A 191 8.27 -11.33 20.52
N ALA A 192 8.76 -10.47 19.63
CA ALA A 192 9.79 -10.82 18.65
C ALA A 192 11.08 -11.26 19.36
N THR A 193 11.52 -10.54 20.38
CA THR A 193 12.69 -10.89 21.18
C THR A 193 12.51 -12.22 21.90
N ALA A 194 11.36 -12.43 22.55
CA ALA A 194 11.06 -13.67 23.29
C ALA A 194 10.93 -14.91 22.38
N SER A 195 10.64 -14.72 21.09
CA SER A 195 10.48 -15.79 20.11
C SER A 195 11.68 -16.00 19.17
N ALA A 196 12.68 -15.10 19.22
CA ALA A 196 13.80 -15.07 18.27
C ALA A 196 14.58 -16.40 18.22
N ASP A 197 15.00 -16.94 19.36
CA ASP A 197 15.80 -18.17 19.41
C ASP A 197 15.03 -19.38 18.87
N ARG A 198 13.73 -19.48 19.20
CA ARG A 198 12.88 -20.56 18.72
C ARG A 198 12.69 -20.47 17.20
N TYR A 199 12.45 -19.26 16.69
CA TYR A 199 12.35 -19.03 15.26
C TYR A 199 13.65 -19.37 14.54
N ALA A 200 14.80 -18.90 15.06
CA ALA A 200 16.12 -19.18 14.49
C ALA A 200 16.43 -20.68 14.46
N ALA A 201 16.15 -21.41 15.54
CA ALA A 201 16.32 -22.86 15.59
C ALA A 201 15.47 -23.59 14.54
N GLN A 202 14.23 -23.13 14.34
CA GLN A 202 13.35 -23.68 13.30
C GLN A 202 13.90 -23.40 11.90
N VAL A 203 14.30 -22.16 11.61
CA VAL A 203 14.89 -21.76 10.33
C VAL A 203 16.13 -22.59 9.99
N VAL A 204 17.07 -22.73 10.94
CA VAL A 204 18.30 -23.53 10.76
C VAL A 204 17.98 -25.00 10.47
N ALA A 205 16.95 -25.55 11.11
CA ALA A 205 16.56 -26.95 10.93
C ALA A 205 15.86 -27.23 9.59
N THR A 206 15.12 -26.27 9.03
CA THR A 206 14.20 -26.53 7.91
C THR A 206 14.66 -25.93 6.58
N VAL A 207 15.22 -24.72 6.59
CA VAL A 207 15.51 -23.96 5.37
C VAL A 207 16.57 -24.63 4.48
N PRO A 208 17.71 -25.15 4.99
CA PRO A 208 18.70 -25.81 4.15
C PRO A 208 18.13 -26.97 3.31
N GLY A 209 17.20 -27.74 3.90
CA GLY A 209 16.50 -28.82 3.20
C GLY A 209 15.59 -28.32 2.08
N MET A 210 14.89 -27.21 2.28
CA MET A 210 14.01 -26.61 1.27
C MET A 210 14.80 -26.00 0.11
N LEU A 211 15.94 -25.37 0.40
CA LEU A 211 16.75 -24.72 -0.61
C LEU A 211 17.70 -25.68 -1.34
N GLY A 212 17.83 -26.92 -0.85
CA GLY A 212 18.79 -27.90 -1.36
C GLY A 212 20.26 -27.49 -1.12
N ARG A 213 20.50 -26.49 -0.27
CA ARG A 213 21.80 -25.89 -0.01
C ARG A 213 21.85 -25.35 1.41
N ASP A 214 22.98 -25.57 2.08
CA ASP A 214 23.24 -24.92 3.37
C ASP A 214 23.69 -23.47 3.14
N VAL A 215 22.83 -22.53 3.55
CA VAL A 215 23.05 -21.09 3.41
C VAL A 215 22.69 -20.41 4.72
N THR A 216 23.68 -19.72 5.30
CA THR A 216 23.53 -19.10 6.62
C THR A 216 22.61 -17.88 6.59
N THR A 217 22.51 -17.20 5.46
CA THR A 217 21.71 -15.98 5.29
C THR A 217 21.15 -15.92 3.87
N PRO A 218 20.13 -16.75 3.54
CA PRO A 218 19.50 -16.71 2.23
C PRO A 218 18.86 -15.34 1.97
N SER A 219 18.90 -14.86 0.73
CA SER A 219 18.23 -13.61 0.37
C SER A 219 16.69 -13.79 0.39
N ARG A 220 15.96 -12.69 0.20
CA ARG A 220 14.49 -12.74 0.09
C ARG A 220 14.01 -13.45 -1.17
N ALA A 221 14.87 -13.69 -2.16
CA ALA A 221 14.56 -14.48 -3.36
C ALA A 221 13.84 -15.78 -2.99
N HIS A 222 14.35 -16.46 -1.96
CA HIS A 222 13.86 -17.79 -1.63
C HIS A 222 12.52 -17.81 -0.90
N ALA A 223 12.04 -16.68 -0.37
CA ALA A 223 10.76 -16.63 0.33
C ALA A 223 9.56 -16.89 -0.60
N ALA A 224 9.63 -16.45 -1.86
CA ALA A 224 8.59 -16.72 -2.85
C ALA A 224 8.59 -18.21 -3.26
N TYR A 225 9.77 -18.78 -3.51
CA TYR A 225 9.96 -20.20 -3.81
C TYR A 225 9.52 -21.12 -2.64
N MET A 226 9.97 -20.85 -1.42
CA MET A 226 9.58 -21.69 -0.27
C MET A 226 8.06 -21.71 -0.03
N ARG A 227 7.35 -20.61 -0.34
CA ARG A 227 5.88 -20.55 -0.27
C ARG A 227 5.19 -21.29 -1.42
N SER A 228 5.84 -21.48 -2.56
CA SER A 228 5.29 -22.28 -3.66
C SER A 228 5.46 -23.78 -3.44
N LEU A 229 6.33 -24.19 -2.51
CA LEU A 229 6.43 -25.58 -2.09
C LEU A 229 5.14 -25.98 -1.35
N HIS A 230 4.32 -26.81 -1.98
CA HIS A 230 3.07 -27.41 -1.45
C HIS A 230 3.25 -28.31 -0.21
N GLN A 231 4.35 -28.19 0.51
CA GLN A 231 4.70 -28.96 1.70
C GLN A 231 4.16 -28.32 2.99
N PHE A 232 3.42 -27.21 2.87
CA PHE A 232 2.89 -26.40 3.97
C PHE A 232 1.39 -26.09 3.88
N ASP A 233 0.66 -26.76 2.97
CA ASP A 233 -0.81 -26.81 2.98
C ASP A 233 -1.33 -28.00 3.82
#